data_AF-A0A7K1K441-F1
#
_entry.id   AF-A0A7K1K441-F1
#
_cell.length_a   1.000
_cell.length_b   1.000
_cell.length_c   1.000
_cell.angle_alpha   90.00
_cell.angle_beta   90.00
_cell.angle_gamma   90.00
#
_symmetry.space_group_name_H-M   'P 1'
#
loop_
_entity.id
_entity.type
_entity.pdbx_description
1 polymer ?
#
loop_
_entity_poly.entity_id
_entity_poly.type
_entity_poly.pdbx_seq_one_letter_code
_entity_poly.pdbx_strand_id
1 'polypeptide(L)'
;MQLTDLSDHVGAGLFERACEHALATAADTGTRLDVDPWPADCSDVPHELADLVEGDLPLAFRLYRAMPCFANLMYVPHWGSGPVFWAELRALLDESDQRLRDPVLYWLWCGPFEGSPAEAGEAWREITADADDARLRYLLPVSGPVPWPEKSLLLDRLSRSPQWQPVVLAAVEAAANDVFGSIDIRKARKLVARIRPMHPELRARLDELEARLRPAVSDRWQSWKSKPRKLTRVRQR
;
A
#
# COMPACT_ATOMS: atom_id res chain seq x y z
N MET A 1 25.94 14.16 -11.29
CA MET A 1 26.20 14.43 -9.87
C MET A 1 26.40 13.11 -9.14
N GLN A 2 27.13 13.10 -8.03
CA GLN A 2 27.45 11.94 -7.19
C GLN A 2 26.93 12.17 -5.77
N LEU A 3 26.89 11.11 -4.93
CA LEU A 3 26.50 11.25 -3.52
C LEU A 3 27.41 12.21 -2.74
N THR A 4 28.69 12.28 -3.09
CA THR A 4 29.64 13.22 -2.50
C THR A 4 29.24 14.68 -2.75
N ASP A 5 28.72 14.97 -3.94
CA ASP A 5 28.26 16.32 -4.29
C ASP A 5 27.03 16.72 -3.47
N LEU A 6 26.13 15.77 -3.18
CA LEU A 6 24.97 15.98 -2.31
C LEU A 6 25.40 16.20 -0.85
N SER A 7 26.35 15.40 -0.38
CA SER A 7 26.96 15.55 0.95
C SER A 7 27.64 16.90 1.10
N ASP A 8 28.36 17.37 0.07
CA ASP A 8 29.01 18.70 0.09
C ASP A 8 27.99 19.83 0.06
N HIS A 9 26.84 19.64 -0.60
CA HIS A 9 25.76 20.64 -0.69
C HIS A 9 25.18 21.00 0.68
N VAL A 10 24.76 19.99 1.46
CA VAL A 10 24.16 20.19 2.79
C VAL A 10 25.21 20.21 3.92
N GLY A 11 26.46 19.87 3.60
CA GLY A 11 27.55 19.67 4.54
C GLY A 11 27.62 18.22 5.05
N ALA A 12 28.80 17.62 4.97
CA ALA A 12 29.00 16.18 5.21
C ALA A 12 28.48 15.67 6.57
N GLY A 13 28.69 16.45 7.64
CA GLY A 13 28.19 16.06 8.97
C GLY A 13 26.65 16.11 9.09
N LEU A 14 25.99 17.00 8.35
CA LEU A 14 24.51 17.04 8.29
C LEU A 14 23.98 15.88 7.45
N PHE A 15 24.62 15.61 6.31
CA PHE A 15 24.30 14.47 5.46
C PHE A 15 24.38 13.14 6.22
N GLU A 16 25.49 12.91 6.96
CA GLU A 16 25.71 11.70 7.74
C GLU A 16 24.62 11.52 8.81
N ARG A 17 24.33 12.55 9.61
CA ARG A 17 23.25 12.50 10.62
C ARG A 17 21.88 12.23 10.02
N ALA A 18 21.58 12.83 8.86
CA ALA A 18 20.32 12.57 8.17
C ALA A 18 20.23 11.12 7.67
N CYS A 19 21.32 10.56 7.14
CA CYS A 19 21.39 9.15 6.75
C CYS A 19 21.20 8.22 7.95
N GLU A 20 21.90 8.49 9.07
CA GLU A 20 21.78 7.72 10.31
C GLU A 20 20.35 7.73 10.85
N HIS A 21 19.70 8.91 10.89
CA HIS A 21 18.33 9.03 11.35
C HIS A 21 17.35 8.29 10.43
N ALA A 22 17.49 8.44 9.11
CA ALA A 22 16.67 7.70 8.15
C ALA A 22 16.81 6.18 8.36
N LEU A 23 18.03 5.66 8.44
CA LEU A 23 18.29 4.24 8.67
C LEU A 23 17.72 3.74 10.00
N ALA A 24 17.79 4.55 11.07
CA ALA A 24 17.25 4.20 12.37
C ALA A 24 15.71 4.16 12.39
N THR A 25 15.05 4.91 11.49
CA THR A 25 13.59 5.07 11.49
C THR A 25 12.85 4.36 10.36
N ALA A 26 13.56 3.92 9.32
CA ALA A 26 12.97 3.39 8.09
C ALA A 26 12.24 2.04 8.23
N ALA A 27 12.72 1.16 9.11
CA ALA A 27 12.03 -0.08 9.41
C ALA A 27 10.62 0.18 9.93
N ASP A 28 9.64 -0.62 9.50
CA ASP A 28 8.24 -0.51 9.91
C ASP A 28 7.60 0.84 9.54
N THR A 29 8.13 1.53 8.51
CA THR A 29 7.52 2.75 7.97
C THR A 29 6.08 2.47 7.54
N GLY A 30 5.14 3.30 8.00
CA GLY A 30 3.72 3.17 7.71
C GLY A 30 2.93 2.26 8.67
N THR A 31 3.61 1.51 9.54
CA THR A 31 2.94 0.64 10.55
C THR A 31 3.25 1.06 11.99
N ARG A 32 4.40 1.68 12.23
CA ARG A 32 4.82 2.17 13.55
C ARG A 32 4.16 3.51 13.91
N LEU A 33 3.70 3.63 15.16
CA LEU A 33 3.05 4.85 15.69
C LEU A 33 3.99 5.71 16.55
N ASP A 34 5.08 5.14 17.04
CA ASP A 34 6.08 5.72 17.95
C ASP A 34 7.43 5.93 17.25
N VAL A 35 7.42 6.65 16.12
CA VAL A 35 8.64 7.01 15.39
C VAL A 35 9.24 8.27 15.99
N ASP A 36 10.55 8.26 16.26
CA ASP A 36 11.27 9.46 16.64
C ASP A 36 11.15 10.53 15.54
N PRO A 37 10.80 11.78 15.88
CA PRO A 37 10.75 12.83 14.88
C PRO A 37 12.15 13.11 14.33
N TRP A 38 12.21 13.60 13.10
CA TRP A 38 13.44 14.12 12.52
C TRP A 38 14.05 15.20 13.42
N PRO A 39 15.38 15.17 13.65
CA PRO A 39 16.07 16.26 14.33
C PRO A 39 15.84 17.57 13.59
N ALA A 40 15.57 18.64 14.34
CA ALA A 40 15.19 19.95 13.77
C ALA A 40 16.28 20.55 12.86
N ASP A 41 17.54 20.16 13.02
CA ASP A 41 18.66 20.63 12.21
C ASP A 41 18.83 19.87 10.89
N CYS A 42 18.16 18.72 10.71
CA CYS A 42 18.26 17.92 9.49
C CYS A 42 16.91 17.46 8.90
N SER A 43 15.78 17.94 9.43
CA SER A 43 14.44 17.55 8.96
C SER A 43 14.15 17.91 7.51
N ASP A 44 14.78 18.97 6.98
CA ASP A 44 14.58 19.42 5.60
C ASP A 44 15.55 18.75 4.61
N VAL A 45 16.61 18.11 5.10
CA VAL A 45 17.67 17.51 4.27
C VAL A 45 17.11 16.50 3.25
N PRO A 46 16.20 15.57 3.61
CA PRO A 46 15.64 14.65 2.62
C PRO A 46 14.91 15.36 1.48
N HIS A 47 14.14 16.42 1.78
CA HIS A 47 13.39 17.17 0.79
C HIS A 47 14.32 17.95 -0.14
N GLU A 48 15.29 18.67 0.43
CA GLU A 48 16.28 19.43 -0.32
C GLU A 48 17.10 18.54 -1.26
N LEU A 49 17.56 17.39 -0.78
CA LEU A 49 18.34 16.47 -1.59
C LEU A 49 17.49 15.75 -2.66
N ALA A 50 16.22 15.46 -2.37
CA ALA A 50 15.30 14.87 -3.34
C ALA A 50 15.04 15.82 -4.53
N ASP A 51 14.95 17.13 -4.28
CA ASP A 51 14.82 18.15 -5.32
C ASP A 51 16.08 18.21 -6.20
N LEU A 52 17.28 18.11 -5.62
CA LEU A 52 18.54 18.18 -6.37
C LEU A 52 18.73 17.00 -7.34
N VAL A 53 18.24 15.82 -6.98
CA VAL A 53 18.36 14.60 -7.80
C VAL A 53 17.22 14.44 -8.80
N GLU A 54 16.31 15.42 -8.91
CA GLU A 54 15.19 15.38 -9.84
C GLU A 54 15.68 15.18 -11.28
N GLY A 55 15.13 14.16 -11.95
CA GLY A 55 15.52 13.79 -13.31
C GLY A 55 16.78 12.93 -13.44
N ASP A 56 17.57 12.74 -12.37
CA ASP A 56 18.71 11.81 -12.31
C ASP A 56 18.31 10.55 -11.53
N LEU A 57 17.55 9.67 -12.18
CA LEU A 57 17.02 8.45 -11.58
C LEU A 57 18.09 7.56 -10.90
N PRO A 58 19.26 7.31 -11.52
CA PRO A 58 20.34 6.57 -10.85
C PRO A 58 20.87 7.27 -9.59
N LEU A 59 21.00 8.60 -9.58
CA LEU A 59 21.40 9.30 -8.37
C LEU A 59 20.31 9.29 -7.30
N ALA A 60 19.05 9.43 -7.68
CA ALA A 60 17.93 9.38 -6.76
C ALA A 60 17.84 8.05 -6.00
N PHE A 61 18.00 6.92 -6.70
CA PHE A 61 18.03 5.61 -6.05
C PHE A 61 19.31 5.34 -5.25
N ARG A 62 20.42 6.03 -5.53
CA ARG A 62 21.61 6.01 -4.66
C ARG A 62 21.37 6.82 -3.38
N LEU A 63 20.72 7.98 -3.49
CA LEU A 63 20.31 8.78 -2.34
C LEU A 63 19.35 8.00 -1.45
N TYR A 64 18.33 7.35 -2.04
CA TYR A 64 17.40 6.52 -1.30
C TYR A 64 18.11 5.39 -0.53
N ARG A 65 19.08 4.69 -1.14
CA ARG A 65 19.83 3.63 -0.46
C ARG A 65 20.70 4.15 0.67
N ALA A 66 21.21 5.39 0.58
CA ALA A 66 21.97 6.02 1.66
C ALA A 66 21.06 6.54 2.79
N MET A 67 19.87 7.03 2.43
CA MET A 67 18.92 7.69 3.31
C MET A 67 17.49 7.20 3.02
N PRO A 68 17.14 5.96 3.43
CA PRO A 68 15.86 5.37 3.09
C PRO A 68 14.74 6.04 3.88
N CYS A 69 13.93 6.84 3.22
CA CYS A 69 12.79 7.49 3.82
C CYS A 69 11.74 7.83 2.77
N PHE A 70 10.50 8.01 3.22
CA PHE A 70 9.38 8.35 2.35
C PHE A 70 9.60 9.66 1.57
N ALA A 71 10.21 10.67 2.19
CA ALA A 71 10.47 11.97 1.56
C ALA A 71 11.30 11.84 0.27
N ASN A 72 12.33 10.98 0.26
CA ASN A 72 13.14 10.69 -0.93
C ASN A 72 12.37 9.96 -2.04
N LEU A 73 11.18 9.41 -1.74
CA LEU A 73 10.28 8.81 -2.72
C LEU A 73 9.12 9.74 -3.10
N MET A 74 8.81 10.80 -2.33
CA MET A 74 7.64 11.66 -2.60
C MET A 74 7.70 12.37 -3.96
N TYR A 75 8.90 12.66 -4.46
CA TYR A 75 9.11 13.39 -5.70
C TYR A 75 9.23 12.46 -6.93
N VAL A 76 9.20 11.14 -6.68
CA VAL A 76 9.20 10.08 -7.70
C VAL A 76 8.07 10.15 -8.73
N PRO A 77 6.84 10.63 -8.44
CA PRO A 77 5.82 10.77 -9.47
C PRO A 77 6.26 11.63 -10.66
N HIS A 78 7.27 12.50 -10.47
CA HIS A 78 7.89 13.31 -11.52
C HIS A 78 9.01 12.59 -12.28
N TRP A 79 9.46 11.41 -11.84
CA TRP A 79 10.70 10.74 -12.30
C TRP A 79 10.49 9.72 -13.43
N GLY A 80 9.30 9.69 -14.02
CA GLY A 80 8.99 8.83 -15.15
C GLY A 80 8.68 7.39 -14.72
N SER A 81 7.45 6.96 -14.95
CA SER A 81 6.93 5.60 -14.73
C SER A 81 7.52 4.55 -15.70
N GLY A 82 8.76 4.74 -16.15
CA GLY A 82 9.41 3.90 -17.14
C GLY A 82 9.90 2.56 -16.58
N PRO A 83 10.29 1.61 -17.44
CA PRO A 83 10.71 0.27 -17.02
C PRO A 83 11.90 0.24 -16.04
N VAL A 84 12.83 1.19 -16.17
CA VAL A 84 14.01 1.30 -15.28
C VAL A 84 13.60 1.66 -13.86
N PHE A 85 12.64 2.58 -13.72
CA PHE A 85 12.11 2.98 -12.42
C PHE A 85 11.47 1.81 -11.68
N TRP A 86 10.58 1.07 -12.36
CA TRP A 86 9.94 -0.09 -11.76
C TRP A 86 10.93 -1.22 -11.45
N ALA A 87 12.01 -1.35 -12.24
CA ALA A 87 13.06 -2.32 -11.95
C ALA A 87 13.81 -2.01 -10.65
N GLU A 88 14.13 -0.74 -10.40
CA GLU A 88 14.76 -0.32 -9.14
C GLU A 88 13.83 -0.52 -7.94
N LEU A 89 12.54 -0.19 -8.06
CA LEU A 89 11.57 -0.47 -7.00
C LEU A 89 11.44 -1.97 -6.70
N ARG A 90 11.35 -2.81 -7.73
CA ARG A 90 11.33 -4.26 -7.55
C ARG A 90 12.59 -4.76 -6.84
N ALA A 91 13.76 -4.26 -7.22
CA ALA A 91 15.02 -4.59 -6.56
C ALA A 91 15.01 -4.21 -5.07
N LEU A 92 14.51 -3.02 -4.72
CA LEU A 92 14.38 -2.60 -3.32
C LEU A 92 13.38 -3.46 -2.53
N LEU A 93 12.31 -3.93 -3.16
CA LEU A 93 11.34 -4.82 -2.50
C LEU A 93 11.85 -6.25 -2.31
N ASP A 94 12.79 -6.68 -3.15
CA ASP A 94 13.46 -7.98 -3.04
C ASP A 94 14.59 -7.98 -1.99
N GLU A 95 14.97 -6.80 -1.49
CA GLU A 95 15.96 -6.69 -0.43
C GLU A 95 15.48 -7.36 0.87
N SER A 96 16.41 -8.06 1.50
CA SER A 96 16.18 -8.64 2.84
C SER A 96 16.11 -7.57 3.93
N ASP A 97 16.79 -6.44 3.73
CA ASP A 97 16.81 -5.33 4.68
C ASP A 97 15.50 -4.55 4.63
N GLN A 98 14.69 -4.70 5.68
CA GLN A 98 13.40 -4.02 5.80
C GLN A 98 13.51 -2.49 5.77
N ARG A 99 14.66 -1.93 6.17
CA ARG A 99 14.88 -0.47 6.13
C ARG A 99 14.86 0.07 4.70
N LEU A 100 15.26 -0.73 3.71
CA LEU A 100 15.19 -0.34 2.31
C LEU A 100 13.81 -0.59 1.71
N ARG A 101 13.11 -1.61 2.18
CA ARG A 101 11.83 -2.06 1.62
C ARG A 101 10.62 -1.30 2.15
N ASP A 102 10.52 -1.10 3.46
CA ASP A 102 9.29 -0.64 4.10
C ASP A 102 8.89 0.79 3.69
N PRO A 103 9.81 1.76 3.51
CA PRO A 103 9.42 3.07 2.96
C PRO A 103 8.90 2.97 1.52
N VAL A 104 9.38 2.01 0.70
CA VAL A 104 8.81 1.74 -0.63
C VAL A 104 7.39 1.20 -0.52
N LEU A 105 7.13 0.26 0.39
CA LEU A 105 5.78 -0.27 0.61
C LEU A 105 4.81 0.83 1.04
N TYR A 106 5.25 1.72 1.93
CA TYR A 106 4.45 2.86 2.36
C TYR A 106 4.20 3.85 1.22
N TRP A 107 5.23 4.17 0.43
CA TRP A 107 5.09 5.01 -0.75
C TRP A 107 4.14 4.42 -1.78
N LEU A 108 4.20 3.11 -2.03
CA LEU A 108 3.25 2.42 -2.93
C LEU A 108 1.81 2.60 -2.43
N TRP A 109 1.60 2.43 -1.12
CA TRP A 109 0.30 2.55 -0.48
C TRP A 109 -0.29 3.97 -0.62
N CYS A 110 0.40 5.01 -0.17
CA CYS A 110 -0.13 6.39 -0.21
C CYS A 110 0.10 7.14 -1.54
N GLY A 111 0.76 6.49 -2.51
CA GLY A 111 1.08 7.06 -3.82
C GLY A 111 0.32 6.35 -4.93
N PRO A 112 1.00 5.54 -5.77
CA PRO A 112 0.40 5.00 -6.98
C PRO A 112 -0.80 4.08 -6.75
N PHE A 113 -0.93 3.41 -5.59
CA PHE A 113 -2.11 2.58 -5.32
C PHE A 113 -3.36 3.43 -4.99
N GLU A 114 -3.21 4.63 -4.43
CA GLU A 114 -4.31 5.58 -4.17
C GLU A 114 -4.66 6.45 -5.39
N GLY A 115 -3.95 6.27 -6.51
CA GLY A 115 -4.24 6.94 -7.77
C GLY A 115 -5.59 6.52 -8.39
N SER A 116 -5.80 6.90 -9.65
CA SER A 116 -6.97 6.40 -10.39
C SER A 116 -6.93 4.87 -10.48
N PRO A 117 -8.07 4.17 -10.63
CA PRO A 117 -8.08 2.71 -10.75
C PRO A 117 -7.18 2.17 -11.87
N ALA A 118 -6.98 2.94 -12.94
CA ALA A 118 -6.08 2.58 -14.04
C ALA A 118 -4.60 2.65 -13.60
N GLU A 119 -4.19 3.74 -12.97
CA GLU A 119 -2.82 3.94 -12.46
C GLU A 119 -2.49 2.91 -11.37
N ALA A 120 -3.39 2.70 -10.42
CA ALA A 120 -3.22 1.71 -9.36
C ALA A 120 -3.09 0.30 -9.92
N GLY A 121 -3.88 -0.05 -10.95
CA GLY A 121 -3.78 -1.32 -11.65
C GLY A 121 -2.47 -1.48 -12.42
N GLU A 122 -1.97 -0.41 -13.05
CA GLU A 122 -0.67 -0.41 -13.73
C GLU A 122 0.48 -0.61 -12.76
N ALA A 123 0.54 0.18 -11.68
CA ALA A 123 1.55 0.05 -10.64
C ALA A 123 1.53 -1.33 -10.00
N TRP A 124 0.34 -1.88 -9.74
CA TRP A 124 0.19 -3.25 -9.23
C TRP A 124 0.80 -4.29 -10.18
N ARG A 125 0.51 -4.19 -11.48
CA ARG A 125 1.07 -5.12 -12.48
C ARG A 125 2.59 -4.98 -12.58
N GLU A 126 3.11 -3.76 -12.59
CA GLU A 126 4.55 -3.50 -12.66
C GLU A 126 5.28 -4.09 -11.46
N ILE A 127 4.78 -3.87 -10.24
CA ILE A 127 5.48 -4.31 -9.03
C ILE A 127 5.34 -5.82 -8.77
N THR A 128 4.24 -6.42 -9.23
CA THR A 128 4.00 -7.87 -9.12
C THR A 128 4.54 -8.68 -10.30
N ALA A 129 5.08 -8.03 -11.34
CA ALA A 129 5.74 -8.70 -12.45
C ALA A 129 6.91 -9.55 -11.92
N ASP A 130 6.87 -10.84 -12.27
CA ASP A 130 7.84 -11.87 -11.86
C ASP A 130 8.13 -11.90 -10.34
N ALA A 131 7.17 -11.45 -9.53
CA ALA A 131 7.33 -11.40 -8.09
C ALA A 131 7.46 -12.79 -7.51
N ASP A 132 8.49 -12.96 -6.68
CA ASP A 132 8.68 -14.17 -5.92
C ASP A 132 7.76 -14.23 -4.70
N ASP A 133 7.91 -15.33 -3.98
CA ASP A 133 7.19 -15.61 -2.75
C ASP A 133 7.46 -14.58 -1.65
N ALA A 134 8.66 -13.98 -1.59
CA ALA A 134 9.01 -12.99 -0.57
C ALA A 134 8.34 -11.64 -0.88
N ARG A 135 8.50 -11.13 -2.10
CA ARG A 135 7.92 -9.85 -2.53
C ARG A 135 6.40 -9.82 -2.35
N LEU A 136 5.72 -10.90 -2.74
CA LEU A 136 4.27 -11.01 -2.58
C LEU A 136 3.82 -11.00 -1.12
N ARG A 137 4.60 -11.55 -0.18
CA ARG A 137 4.29 -11.50 1.26
C ARG A 137 4.32 -10.07 1.81
N TYR A 138 5.17 -9.22 1.26
CA TYR A 138 5.27 -7.82 1.66
C TYR A 138 4.22 -6.92 0.99
N LEU A 139 3.95 -7.13 -0.30
CA LEU A 139 3.03 -6.30 -1.09
C LEU A 139 1.56 -6.51 -0.73
N LEU A 140 1.14 -7.76 -0.51
CA LEU A 140 -0.28 -8.08 -0.34
C LEU A 140 -0.92 -7.36 0.87
N PRO A 141 -0.29 -7.29 2.06
CA PRO A 141 -0.83 -6.56 3.20
C PRO A 141 -1.02 -5.06 2.96
N VAL A 142 -0.18 -4.41 2.13
CA VAL A 142 -0.28 -2.97 1.82
C VAL A 142 -1.11 -2.69 0.56
N SER A 143 -1.62 -3.73 -0.11
CA SER A 143 -2.36 -3.59 -1.36
C SER A 143 -3.76 -3.00 -1.20
N GLY A 144 -4.16 -2.53 0.00
CA GLY A 144 -5.51 -2.02 0.31
C GLY A 144 -6.14 -1.18 -0.81
N PRO A 145 -5.48 -0.10 -1.25
CA PRO A 145 -5.98 0.81 -2.29
C PRO A 145 -6.04 0.21 -3.70
N VAL A 146 -5.31 -0.88 -3.97
CA VAL A 146 -5.32 -1.55 -5.28
C VAL A 146 -6.72 -2.07 -5.60
N PRO A 147 -7.28 -1.74 -6.78
CA PRO A 147 -8.61 -2.19 -7.19
C PRO A 147 -8.78 -3.70 -7.08
N TRP A 148 -9.87 -4.12 -6.46
CA TRP A 148 -10.16 -5.54 -6.24
C TRP A 148 -10.01 -6.45 -7.48
N PRO A 149 -10.46 -6.05 -8.70
CA PRO A 149 -10.28 -6.89 -9.89
C PRO A 149 -8.82 -7.26 -10.19
N GLU A 150 -7.87 -6.36 -9.91
CA GLU A 150 -6.44 -6.54 -10.22
C GLU A 150 -5.78 -7.60 -9.33
N LYS A 151 -6.18 -7.69 -8.06
CA LYS A 151 -5.60 -8.65 -7.09
C LYS A 151 -6.43 -9.90 -6.84
N SER A 152 -7.74 -9.88 -7.14
CA SER A 152 -8.65 -10.95 -6.71
C SER A 152 -8.33 -12.35 -7.25
N LEU A 153 -7.84 -12.47 -8.48
CA LEU A 153 -7.44 -13.76 -9.06
C LEU A 153 -6.19 -14.32 -8.38
N LEU A 154 -5.21 -13.45 -8.07
CA LEU A 154 -4.02 -13.83 -7.32
C LEU A 154 -4.40 -14.30 -5.91
N LEU A 155 -5.24 -13.54 -5.21
CA LEU A 155 -5.74 -13.90 -3.90
C LEU A 155 -6.48 -15.24 -3.89
N ASP A 156 -7.34 -15.49 -4.89
CA ASP A 156 -8.03 -16.78 -5.04
C ASP A 156 -7.06 -17.95 -5.19
N ARG A 157 -6.05 -17.79 -6.04
CA ARG A 157 -5.00 -18.79 -6.25
C ARG A 157 -4.22 -19.08 -4.96
N LEU A 158 -3.74 -18.03 -4.30
CA LEU A 158 -2.92 -18.14 -3.09
C LEU A 158 -3.69 -18.71 -1.89
N SER A 159 -4.99 -18.42 -1.78
CA SER A 159 -5.83 -18.90 -0.66
C SER A 159 -5.90 -20.43 -0.52
N ARG A 160 -5.59 -21.16 -1.60
CA ARG A 160 -5.59 -22.63 -1.65
C ARG A 160 -4.43 -23.25 -0.88
N SER A 161 -3.39 -22.48 -0.60
CA SER A 161 -2.18 -22.91 0.08
C SER A 161 -2.16 -22.39 1.52
N PRO A 162 -2.11 -23.26 2.55
CA PRO A 162 -2.16 -22.84 3.96
C PRO A 162 -1.13 -21.78 4.35
N GLN A 163 0.09 -21.86 3.82
CA GLN A 163 1.17 -20.91 4.11
C GLN A 163 0.88 -19.47 3.62
N TRP A 164 -0.07 -19.29 2.72
CA TRP A 164 -0.47 -17.99 2.17
C TRP A 164 -1.71 -17.40 2.83
N GLN A 165 -2.46 -18.21 3.58
CA GLN A 165 -3.74 -17.78 4.16
C GLN A 165 -3.64 -16.57 5.09
N PRO A 166 -2.63 -16.42 5.96
CA PRO A 166 -2.48 -15.21 6.78
C PRO A 166 -2.29 -13.94 5.95
N VAL A 167 -1.51 -14.04 4.87
CA VAL A 167 -1.20 -12.93 3.96
C VAL A 167 -2.41 -12.56 3.12
N VAL A 168 -3.13 -13.55 2.61
CA VAL A 168 -4.40 -13.35 1.91
C VAL A 168 -5.41 -12.67 2.83
N LEU A 169 -5.51 -13.09 4.09
CA LEU A 169 -6.41 -12.44 5.05
C LEU A 169 -6.03 -10.97 5.28
N ALA A 170 -4.75 -10.68 5.49
CA ALA A 170 -4.26 -9.31 5.65
C ALA A 170 -4.59 -8.43 4.44
N ALA A 171 -4.45 -8.96 3.21
CA ALA A 171 -4.80 -8.23 1.99
C ALA A 171 -6.31 -7.92 1.88
N VAL A 172 -7.17 -8.86 2.29
CA VAL A 172 -8.63 -8.63 2.31
C VAL A 172 -9.00 -7.61 3.39
N GLU A 173 -8.37 -7.70 4.56
CA GLU A 173 -8.57 -6.76 5.66
C GLU A 173 -8.13 -5.34 5.27
N ALA A 174 -6.97 -5.19 4.64
CA ALA A 174 -6.51 -3.91 4.09
C ALA A 174 -7.54 -3.35 3.11
N ALA A 175 -7.98 -4.16 2.13
CA ALA A 175 -8.99 -3.74 1.15
C ALA A 175 -10.36 -3.39 1.76
N ALA A 176 -10.69 -3.94 2.94
CA ALA A 176 -11.93 -3.65 3.65
C ALA A 176 -11.86 -2.38 4.52
N ASN A 177 -10.65 -1.90 4.82
CA ASN A 177 -10.41 -0.63 5.52
C ASN A 177 -10.11 0.52 4.55
N ASP A 178 -9.85 0.20 3.29
CA ASP A 178 -9.44 1.17 2.28
C ASP A 178 -10.62 1.70 1.46
N VAL A 179 -10.63 3.01 1.18
CA VAL A 179 -11.69 3.66 0.41
C VAL A 179 -11.49 3.54 -1.11
N PHE A 180 -10.26 3.35 -1.58
CA PHE A 180 -9.90 3.31 -3.00
C PHE A 180 -10.00 1.90 -3.57
N GLY A 181 -9.66 0.87 -2.78
CA GLY A 181 -9.58 -0.54 -3.21
C GLY A 181 -10.86 -1.16 -3.79
N SER A 182 -12.02 -0.51 -3.60
CA SER A 182 -13.31 -0.91 -4.20
C SER A 182 -13.63 -2.40 -4.01
N ILE A 183 -13.49 -2.88 -2.78
CA ILE A 183 -13.63 -4.30 -2.44
C ILE A 183 -14.97 -4.89 -2.91
N ASP A 184 -14.93 -5.99 -3.67
CA ASP A 184 -16.12 -6.81 -3.93
C ASP A 184 -16.40 -7.66 -2.69
N ILE A 185 -17.23 -7.11 -1.80
CA ILE A 185 -17.64 -7.73 -0.53
C ILE A 185 -18.11 -9.18 -0.70
N ARG A 186 -18.85 -9.50 -1.78
CA ARG A 186 -19.37 -10.86 -1.99
C ARG A 186 -18.25 -11.83 -2.33
N LYS A 187 -17.31 -11.43 -3.20
CA LYS A 187 -16.14 -12.25 -3.54
C LYS A 187 -15.17 -12.38 -2.37
N ALA A 188 -14.92 -11.28 -1.65
CA ALA A 188 -14.08 -11.26 -0.44
C ALA A 188 -14.60 -12.26 0.61
N ARG A 189 -15.91 -12.25 0.90
CA ARG A 189 -16.52 -13.22 1.82
C ARG A 189 -16.35 -14.68 1.36
N LYS A 190 -16.55 -14.96 0.06
CA LYS A 190 -16.33 -16.30 -0.49
C LYS A 190 -14.88 -16.75 -0.38
N LEU A 191 -13.92 -15.83 -0.50
CA LEU A 191 -12.50 -16.10 -0.33
C LEU A 191 -12.18 -16.42 1.14
N VAL A 192 -12.60 -15.53 2.05
CA VAL A 192 -12.47 -15.69 3.51
C VAL A 192 -13.05 -17.02 4.01
N ALA A 193 -14.22 -17.42 3.52
CA ALA A 193 -14.88 -18.66 3.91
C ALA A 193 -14.08 -19.94 3.57
N ARG A 194 -13.13 -19.87 2.62
CA ARG A 194 -12.33 -21.02 2.17
C ARG A 194 -11.04 -21.24 2.96
N ILE A 195 -10.64 -20.29 3.80
CA ILE A 195 -9.40 -20.36 4.60
C ILE A 195 -9.52 -21.44 5.70
N ARG A 196 -8.63 -22.44 5.68
CA ARG A 196 -8.57 -23.62 6.58
C ARG A 196 -7.16 -24.23 6.62
N PRO A 197 -6.72 -24.89 7.73
CA PRO A 197 -7.33 -24.96 9.06
C PRO A 197 -6.99 -23.73 9.91
N MET A 198 -7.86 -23.40 10.86
CA MET A 198 -7.80 -22.11 11.57
C MET A 198 -7.14 -22.26 12.94
N HIS A 199 -5.95 -21.67 13.11
CA HIS A 199 -5.47 -21.29 14.44
C HIS A 199 -6.47 -20.29 15.09
N PRO A 200 -6.64 -20.30 16.42
CA PRO A 200 -7.63 -19.47 17.11
C PRO A 200 -7.55 -17.97 16.77
N GLU A 201 -6.35 -17.43 16.62
CA GLU A 201 -6.11 -16.01 16.27
C GLU A 201 -6.63 -15.67 14.87
N LEU A 202 -6.35 -16.54 13.89
CA LEU A 202 -6.85 -16.38 12.53
C LEU A 202 -8.39 -16.46 12.51
N ARG A 203 -8.98 -17.30 13.37
CA ARG A 203 -10.44 -17.41 13.52
C ARG A 203 -11.09 -16.13 14.02
N ALA A 204 -10.56 -15.54 15.08
CA ALA A 204 -11.09 -14.29 15.60
C ALA A 204 -11.06 -13.17 14.53
N ARG A 205 -9.93 -13.03 13.81
CA ARG A 205 -9.79 -12.06 12.72
C ARG A 205 -10.76 -12.31 11.56
N LEU A 206 -10.99 -13.57 11.19
CA LEU A 206 -11.95 -13.95 10.15
C LEU A 206 -13.39 -13.60 10.55
N ASP A 207 -13.77 -13.86 11.80
CA ASP A 207 -15.12 -13.59 12.30
C ASP A 207 -15.40 -12.07 12.33
N GLU A 208 -14.42 -11.27 12.77
CA GLU A 208 -14.50 -9.81 12.74
C GLU A 208 -14.61 -9.26 11.32
N LEU A 209 -13.74 -9.73 10.42
CA LEU A 209 -13.77 -9.30 9.03
C LEU A 209 -15.08 -9.72 8.34
N GLU A 210 -15.60 -10.93 8.60
CA GLU A 210 -16.89 -11.33 8.06
C GLU A 210 -18.02 -10.45 8.60
N ALA A 211 -18.03 -10.12 9.89
CA ALA A 211 -19.02 -9.24 10.48
C ALA A 211 -19.03 -7.86 9.82
N ARG A 212 -17.84 -7.29 9.56
CA ARG A 212 -17.68 -6.01 8.85
C ARG A 212 -18.10 -6.08 7.38
N LEU A 213 -17.81 -7.18 6.70
CA LEU A 213 -18.20 -7.42 5.32
C LEU A 213 -19.70 -7.77 5.18
N ARG A 214 -20.45 -7.94 6.26
CA ARG A 214 -21.91 -8.07 6.13
C ARG A 214 -22.46 -6.71 5.71
N PRO A 215 -23.21 -6.63 4.60
CA PRO A 215 -23.94 -5.41 4.31
C PRO A 215 -24.88 -5.12 5.48
N ALA A 216 -25.07 -3.85 5.84
CA ALA A 216 -26.07 -3.43 6.81
C ALA A 216 -27.46 -3.84 6.28
N VAL A 217 -27.91 -5.04 6.66
CA VAL A 217 -29.27 -5.48 6.41
C VAL A 217 -30.12 -4.78 7.46
N SER A 218 -30.65 -3.57 7.19
CA SER A 218 -32.06 -3.25 7.57
C SER A 218 -32.59 -1.82 7.34
N ASP A 219 -31.83 -0.75 7.11
CA ASP A 219 -32.51 0.57 7.09
C ASP A 219 -33.20 0.94 5.76
N ARG A 220 -32.81 0.34 4.63
CA ARG A 220 -33.48 0.60 3.33
C ARG A 220 -34.75 -0.23 3.09
N TRP A 221 -34.94 -1.36 3.77
CA TRP A 221 -36.14 -2.19 3.59
C TRP A 221 -37.30 -1.80 4.52
N GLN A 222 -37.04 -1.10 5.63
CA GLN A 222 -38.10 -0.55 6.48
C GLN A 222 -38.73 0.73 5.91
N SER A 223 -37.99 1.55 5.15
CA SER A 223 -38.54 2.77 4.52
C SER A 223 -39.43 2.52 3.29
N TRP A 224 -39.36 1.31 2.70
CA TRP A 224 -40.22 0.92 1.57
C TRP A 224 -41.57 0.32 2.01
N LYS A 225 -41.66 -0.24 3.21
CA LYS A 225 -42.92 -0.80 3.74
C LYS A 225 -43.83 0.24 4.41
N SER A 226 -43.35 1.48 4.62
CA SER A 226 -44.09 2.53 5.35
C SER A 226 -44.73 3.61 4.47
N LYS A 227 -44.65 3.53 3.13
CA LYS A 227 -45.42 4.44 2.26
C LYS A 227 -46.75 3.79 1.82
N PRO A 228 -47.91 4.21 2.36
CA PRO A 228 -49.19 3.77 1.85
C PRO A 228 -49.34 4.23 0.39
N ARG A 229 -49.61 3.27 -0.50
CA ARG A 229 -50.02 3.54 -1.89
C ARG A 229 -51.33 4.34 -1.85
N LYS A 230 -51.27 5.65 -2.08
CA LYS A 230 -52.46 6.43 -2.46
C LYS A 230 -52.86 5.97 -3.87
N LEU A 231 -53.84 5.08 -3.95
CA LEU A 231 -54.56 4.75 -5.17
C LEU A 231 -55.42 5.96 -5.56
N THR A 232 -54.92 6.81 -6.45
CA THR A 232 -55.72 7.86 -7.07
C THR A 232 -56.65 7.21 -8.10
N ARG A 233 -57.95 7.13 -7.77
CA ARG A 233 -59.00 6.81 -8.74
C ARG A 233 -59.12 7.97 -9.74
N VAL A 234 -58.71 7.75 -10.98
CA VAL A 234 -59.04 8.63 -12.10
C VAL A 234 -60.51 8.38 -12.46
N ARG A 235 -61.37 9.37 -12.24
CA ARG A 235 -62.72 9.39 -12.81
C ARG A 235 -62.61 9.78 -14.28
N GLN A 236 -62.99 8.87 -15.18
CA GLN A 236 -63.27 9.19 -16.58
C GLN A 236 -64.52 10.09 -16.64
N ARG A 237 -64.45 11.13 -17.45
CA ARG A 237 -65.60 11.86 -18.01
C ARG A 237 -65.65 11.56 -19.50
#